data_AF-A0A6N8G679-F1
#
_entry.id   AF-A0A6N8G679-F1
#
_cell.length_a   1.000
_cell.length_b   1.000
_cell.length_c   1.000
_cell.angle_alpha   90.00
_cell.angle_beta   90.00
_cell.angle_gamma   90.00
#
_symmetry.space_group_name_H-M   'P 1'
#
loop_
_entity.id
_entity.type
_entity.pdbx_description
1 polymer ?
#
loop_
_entity_poly.entity_id
_entity_poly.type
_entity_poly.pdbx_seq_one_letter_code
_entity_poly.pdbx_strand_id
1 'polypeptide(L)'
;MHSIEDTSAIATTALHCDSELPTFLPQGITKVERVGMTRNASRTPYVVYWVGERRCCTFFKRRLFFKLLKVLVAIAHSTISAVKNVETTEWGGLKIKSTTEAWILARAQVNKFFYNYHQAVFEQVTLSFQPEHAITSDRSGRDYTITSHNNRDTCLCQNLYDSCPHRIIATLALLPLGFTTVTAYLASKNQNKTTGILEGWYHKIADNCTYHTTAIATR
;
A
#
# COMPACT_ATOMS: atom_id res chain seq x y z
N MET A 1 -40.84 -30.86 -21.24
CA MET A 1 -39.47 -30.30 -21.24
C MET A 1 -39.59 -28.83 -20.86
N HIS A 2 -39.44 -28.51 -19.57
CA HIS A 2 -39.35 -27.13 -19.11
C HIS A 2 -37.87 -26.81 -18.93
N SER A 3 -37.36 -25.96 -19.82
CA SER A 3 -36.03 -25.36 -19.71
C SER A 3 -36.07 -24.34 -18.58
N ILE A 4 -35.33 -24.61 -17.51
CA ILE A 4 -35.02 -23.63 -16.47
C ILE A 4 -33.88 -22.79 -17.06
N GLU A 5 -34.18 -21.56 -17.45
CA GLU A 5 -33.15 -20.60 -17.82
C GLU A 5 -32.34 -20.24 -16.58
N ASP A 6 -31.09 -20.68 -16.57
CA ASP A 6 -30.03 -20.22 -15.67
C ASP A 6 -29.88 -18.71 -15.79
N THR A 7 -30.19 -17.99 -14.72
CA THR A 7 -29.74 -16.61 -14.53
C THR A 7 -29.24 -16.45 -13.10
N SER A 8 -28.19 -17.20 -12.75
CA SER A 8 -27.35 -16.84 -11.60
C SER A 8 -26.47 -15.66 -12.00
N ALA A 9 -27.06 -14.46 -11.91
CA ALA A 9 -26.29 -13.22 -11.88
C ALA A 9 -25.39 -13.28 -10.64
N ILE A 10 -24.16 -13.79 -10.81
CA ILE A 10 -23.12 -13.71 -9.80
C ILE A 10 -22.83 -12.23 -9.62
N ALA A 11 -23.40 -11.64 -8.57
CA ALA A 11 -23.14 -10.29 -8.12
C ALA A 11 -21.63 -10.16 -7.84
N THR A 12 -20.91 -9.72 -8.88
CA THR A 12 -19.46 -9.49 -8.84
C THR A 12 -19.26 -8.23 -8.03
N THR A 13 -19.15 -8.41 -6.72
CA THR A 13 -18.94 -7.31 -5.79
C THR A 13 -17.48 -6.89 -5.94
N ALA A 14 -17.23 -5.87 -6.75
CA ALA A 14 -15.90 -5.25 -6.86
C ALA A 14 -15.48 -4.81 -5.45
N LEU A 15 -14.38 -5.37 -4.94
CA LEU A 15 -13.85 -4.95 -3.65
C LEU A 15 -13.21 -3.58 -3.86
N HIS A 16 -13.97 -2.53 -3.55
CA HIS A 16 -13.45 -1.17 -3.48
C HIS A 16 -12.69 -1.06 -2.16
N CYS A 17 -11.37 -0.98 -2.25
CA CYS A 17 -10.58 -0.65 -1.08
C CYS A 17 -10.52 0.87 -1.04
N ASP A 18 -11.41 1.48 -0.25
CA ASP A 18 -11.28 2.88 0.16
C ASP A 18 -9.96 2.99 0.91
N SER A 19 -8.89 3.24 0.17
CA SER A 19 -7.65 3.66 0.76
C SER A 19 -7.91 5.08 1.25
N GLU A 20 -8.51 5.21 2.43
CA GLU A 20 -8.42 6.42 3.24
C GLU A 20 -6.92 6.61 3.53
N LEU A 21 -6.20 7.11 2.53
CA LEU A 21 -4.82 7.52 2.62
C LEU A 21 -4.88 8.81 3.42
N PRO A 22 -4.48 8.79 4.68
CA PRO A 22 -4.71 9.94 5.51
C PRO A 22 -3.87 11.11 4.96
N THR A 23 -4.55 12.21 4.68
CA THR A 23 -4.02 13.41 4.03
C THR A 23 -3.08 14.10 5.01
N PHE A 24 -1.79 13.76 4.95
CA PHE A 24 -0.83 14.27 5.94
C PHE A 24 0.19 15.25 5.42
N LEU A 25 0.35 15.40 4.10
CA LEU A 25 1.35 16.30 3.54
C LEU A 25 0.76 17.32 2.54
N PRO A 26 1.36 18.53 2.45
CA PRO A 26 0.92 19.56 1.53
C PRO A 26 1.14 19.16 0.07
N GLN A 27 0.32 19.72 -0.82
CA GLN A 27 0.54 19.62 -2.26
C GLN A 27 1.89 20.23 -2.66
N GLY A 28 2.50 19.71 -3.72
CA GLY A 28 3.70 20.31 -4.33
C GLY A 28 5.02 19.91 -3.69
N ILE A 29 5.10 18.72 -3.08
CA ILE A 29 6.39 18.17 -2.67
C ILE A 29 7.28 17.97 -3.89
N THR A 30 8.44 18.59 -3.88
CA THR A 30 9.44 18.48 -4.94
C THR A 30 10.47 17.39 -4.63
N LYS A 31 10.74 17.13 -3.35
CA LYS A 31 11.72 16.14 -2.91
C LYS A 31 11.51 15.70 -1.46
N VAL A 32 11.73 14.42 -1.18
CA VAL A 32 11.97 13.93 0.18
C VAL A 32 13.47 13.93 0.47
N GLU A 33 13.89 14.66 1.50
CA GLU A 33 15.29 14.80 1.89
C GLU A 33 15.72 13.70 2.86
N ARG A 34 14.89 13.43 3.87
CA ARG A 34 15.24 12.54 4.97
C ARG A 34 13.99 11.90 5.57
N VAL A 35 14.12 10.63 5.91
CA VAL A 35 13.18 9.91 6.77
C VAL A 35 13.94 9.41 7.98
N GLY A 36 13.36 9.55 9.17
CA GLY A 36 14.04 9.14 10.39
C GLY A 36 13.14 9.07 11.61
N MET A 37 13.76 8.88 12.76
CA MET A 37 13.09 8.94 14.07
C MET A 37 13.75 10.00 14.94
N THR A 38 12.96 10.70 15.75
CA THR A 38 13.50 11.64 16.74
C THR A 38 14.38 10.91 17.76
N ARG A 39 15.32 11.65 18.36
CA ARG A 39 16.26 11.12 19.37
C ARG A 39 15.67 10.99 20.78
N ASN A 40 14.46 11.49 21.00
CA ASN A 40 13.79 11.43 22.29
C ASN A 40 13.23 10.02 22.57
N ALA A 41 12.77 9.79 23.81
CA ALA A 41 12.23 8.51 24.25
C ALA A 41 11.05 8.01 23.39
N SER A 42 10.24 8.92 22.82
CA SER A 42 9.11 8.56 21.96
C SER A 42 9.53 8.01 20.60
N ARG A 43 10.76 8.29 20.15
CA ARG A 43 11.30 7.92 18.82
C ARG A 43 10.28 8.18 17.72
N THR A 44 9.69 9.37 17.73
CA THR A 44 8.63 9.78 16.80
C THR A 44 9.17 9.78 15.37
N PRO A 45 8.55 9.04 14.43
CA PRO A 45 8.98 9.05 13.04
C PRO A 45 8.68 10.40 12.38
N TYR A 46 9.59 10.85 11.52
CA TYR A 46 9.45 12.10 10.77
C TYR A 46 9.96 11.97 9.35
N VAL A 47 9.45 12.84 8.47
CA VAL A 47 9.93 13.05 7.11
C VAL A 47 10.24 14.53 6.91
N VAL A 48 11.44 14.81 6.40
CA VAL A 48 11.87 16.13 5.94
C VAL A 48 11.77 16.15 4.42
N TYR A 49 11.11 17.16 3.90
CA TYR A 49 10.81 17.29 2.47
C TYR A 49 10.84 18.76 2.05
N TRP A 50 10.80 18.99 0.74
CA TRP A 50 10.83 20.30 0.13
C TRP A 50 9.53 20.56 -0.62
N VAL A 51 9.03 21.80 -0.54
CA VAL A 51 7.89 22.32 -1.32
C VAL A 51 8.39 23.57 -2.02
N GLY A 52 8.66 23.48 -3.33
CA GLY A 52 9.48 24.48 -4.02
C GLY A 52 10.85 24.61 -3.34
N GLU A 53 11.18 25.82 -2.90
CA GLU A 53 12.42 26.16 -2.18
C GLU A 53 12.28 26.08 -0.65
N ARG A 54 11.10 25.75 -0.11
CA ARG A 54 10.86 25.70 1.33
C ARG A 54 11.10 24.31 1.88
N ARG A 55 11.92 24.21 2.93
CA ARG A 55 12.15 22.96 3.67
C ARG A 55 11.12 22.80 4.78
N CYS A 56 10.41 21.67 4.77
CA CYS A 56 9.35 21.34 5.71
C CYS A 56 9.65 20.02 6.44
N CYS A 57 8.96 19.78 7.55
CA CYS A 57 9.06 18.56 8.33
C CYS A 57 7.68 18.16 8.86
N THR A 58 7.34 16.89 8.74
CA THR A 58 6.11 16.31 9.30
C THR A 58 6.40 15.07 10.12
N PHE A 59 5.69 14.93 11.23
CA PHE A 59 5.74 13.76 12.10
C PHE A 59 4.63 12.77 11.72
N PHE A 60 4.96 11.48 11.72
CA PHE A 60 4.01 10.41 11.43
C PHE A 60 3.50 9.78 12.71
N LYS A 61 2.20 9.42 12.72
CA LYS A 61 1.70 8.44 13.69
C LYS A 61 2.50 7.14 13.52
N ARG A 62 3.03 6.60 14.62
CA ARG A 62 3.90 5.41 14.62
C ARG A 62 3.24 4.21 13.92
N ARG A 63 1.93 3.99 14.13
CA ARG A 63 1.16 2.92 13.46
C ARG A 63 1.21 3.03 11.93
N LEU A 64 0.98 4.23 11.40
CA LEU A 64 1.03 4.48 9.95
C LEU A 64 2.45 4.29 9.42
N PHE A 65 3.46 4.88 10.08
CA PHE A 65 4.84 4.74 9.66
C PHE A 65 5.29 3.28 9.56
N PHE A 66 4.97 2.46 10.57
CA PHE A 66 5.30 1.03 10.54
C PHE A 66 4.51 0.26 9.48
N LYS A 67 3.26 0.64 9.19
CA LYS A 67 2.49 0.10 8.05
C LYS A 67 3.20 0.41 6.73
N LEU A 68 3.65 1.64 6.54
CA LEU A 68 4.38 2.07 5.35
C LEU A 68 5.73 1.37 5.20
N LEU A 69 6.46 1.16 6.29
CA LEU A 69 7.70 0.38 6.25
C LEU A 69 7.47 -1.09 5.88
N LYS A 70 6.37 -1.71 6.34
CA LYS A 70 5.99 -3.04 5.88
C LYS A 70 5.74 -3.08 4.38
N VAL A 71 5.05 -2.07 3.83
CA VAL A 71 4.85 -1.94 2.38
C VAL A 71 6.18 -1.80 1.65
N LEU A 72 7.06 -0.93 2.14
CA LEU A 72 8.39 -0.74 1.54
C LEU A 72 9.20 -2.04 1.53
N VAL A 73 9.22 -2.78 2.64
CA VAL A 73 9.90 -4.09 2.72
C VAL A 73 9.24 -5.12 1.80
N ALA A 74 7.91 -5.18 1.75
CA ALA A 74 7.20 -6.08 0.86
C ALA A 74 7.48 -5.78 -0.62
N ILE A 75 7.62 -4.52 -0.99
CA ILE A 75 8.02 -4.11 -2.35
C ILE A 75 9.47 -4.46 -2.62
N ALA A 76 10.38 -4.18 -1.68
CA ALA A 76 11.82 -4.33 -1.86
C ALA A 76 12.30 -5.80 -1.82
N HIS A 77 11.63 -6.64 -1.03
CA HIS A 77 12.09 -7.98 -0.67
C HIS A 77 11.00 -9.05 -0.79
N SER A 78 9.82 -8.71 -1.32
CA SER A 78 8.70 -9.67 -1.55
C SER A 78 8.30 -10.47 -0.31
N THR A 79 8.43 -9.87 0.88
CA THR A 79 8.20 -10.55 2.17
C THR A 79 7.17 -9.82 3.04
N ILE A 80 6.43 -10.58 3.85
CA ILE A 80 5.48 -10.07 4.83
C ILE A 80 6.00 -10.44 6.20
N SER A 81 6.53 -9.45 6.93
CA SER A 81 6.99 -9.68 8.29
C SER A 81 6.66 -8.51 9.20
N ALA A 82 6.51 -8.80 10.49
CA ALA A 82 6.27 -7.78 11.48
C ALA A 82 7.56 -6.99 11.73
N VAL A 83 7.54 -5.69 11.43
CA VAL A 83 8.62 -4.77 11.79
C VAL A 83 8.65 -4.59 13.30
N LYS A 84 9.71 -5.09 13.95
CA LYS A 84 9.93 -4.98 15.40
C LYS A 84 10.62 -3.68 15.77
N ASN A 85 11.65 -3.32 15.02
CA ASN A 85 12.47 -2.14 15.32
C ASN A 85 13.00 -1.51 14.02
N VAL A 86 13.25 -0.21 14.10
CA VAL A 86 13.77 0.62 13.01
C VAL A 86 14.87 1.51 13.57
N GLU A 87 16.01 1.58 12.89
CA GLU A 87 17.13 2.44 13.23
C GLU A 87 17.54 3.22 11.98
N THR A 88 17.93 4.49 12.13
CA THR A 88 18.49 5.27 11.02
C THR A 88 19.97 4.94 10.88
N THR A 89 20.43 4.66 9.66
CA THR A 89 21.85 4.39 9.41
C THR A 89 22.65 5.70 9.33
N GLU A 90 23.97 5.62 9.44
CA GLU A 90 24.87 6.79 9.38
C GLU A 90 24.72 7.56 8.07
N TRP A 91 24.45 6.86 6.96
CA TRP A 91 24.23 7.43 5.64
C TRP A 91 22.78 7.89 5.39
N GLY A 92 21.93 7.87 6.43
CA GLY A 92 20.54 8.35 6.37
C GLY A 92 19.54 7.38 5.74
N GLY A 93 19.91 6.10 5.61
CA GLY A 93 18.98 5.01 5.27
C GLY A 93 18.26 4.48 6.51
N LEU A 94 17.56 3.35 6.36
CA LEU A 94 16.84 2.69 7.44
C LEU A 94 17.30 1.24 7.59
N LYS A 95 17.66 0.84 8.81
CA LYS A 95 17.82 -0.55 9.21
C LYS A 95 16.51 -1.02 9.84
N ILE A 96 15.86 -1.99 9.23
CA ILE A 96 14.58 -2.54 9.67
C ILE A 96 14.83 -3.95 10.20
N LYS A 97 14.52 -4.19 11.46
CA LYS A 97 14.58 -5.51 12.09
C LYS A 97 13.16 -6.08 12.18
N SER A 98 12.97 -7.27 11.65
CA SER A 98 11.74 -8.06 11.80
C SER A 98 11.91 -9.18 12.82
N THR A 99 10.92 -10.07 12.88
CA THR A 99 10.99 -11.31 13.68
C THR A 99 12.07 -12.27 13.19
N THR A 100 12.26 -12.35 11.88
CA THR A 100 13.05 -13.40 11.22
C THR A 100 14.32 -12.86 10.57
N GLU A 101 14.32 -11.58 10.18
CA GLU A 101 15.36 -11.01 9.32
C GLU A 101 15.64 -9.54 9.68
N ALA A 102 16.76 -9.02 9.16
CA ALA A 102 17.06 -7.59 9.18
C ALA A 102 17.45 -7.11 7.78
N TRP A 103 16.87 -5.98 7.37
CA TRP A 103 17.13 -5.36 6.07
C TRP A 103 17.73 -3.98 6.26
N ILE A 104 18.65 -3.61 5.36
CA ILE A 104 19.22 -2.26 5.28
C ILE A 104 18.71 -1.64 3.98
N LEU A 105 17.89 -0.60 4.12
CA LEU A 105 17.33 0.15 3.00
C LEU A 105 18.13 1.43 2.80
N ALA A 106 18.61 1.63 1.58
CA ALA A 106 19.38 2.81 1.22
C ALA A 106 18.53 4.09 1.31
N ARG A 107 19.17 5.22 1.63
CA ARG A 107 18.50 6.53 1.74
C ARG A 107 17.70 6.88 0.48
N ALA A 108 18.27 6.65 -0.70
CA ALA A 108 17.61 6.94 -1.98
C ALA A 108 16.30 6.16 -2.14
N GLN A 109 16.30 4.86 -1.79
CA GLN A 109 15.14 3.99 -1.84
C GLN A 109 14.05 4.44 -0.87
N VAL A 110 14.43 4.71 0.39
CA VAL A 110 13.49 5.18 1.43
C VAL A 110 12.86 6.52 1.02
N ASN A 111 13.68 7.48 0.61
CA ASN A 111 13.19 8.79 0.21
C ASN A 111 12.25 8.72 -1.00
N LYS A 112 12.60 7.91 -2.01
CA LYS A 112 11.77 7.72 -3.20
C LYS A 112 10.44 7.08 -2.85
N PHE A 113 10.43 6.07 -1.98
CA PHE A 113 9.20 5.44 -1.51
C PHE A 113 8.27 6.44 -0.82
N PHE A 114 8.78 7.24 0.13
CA PHE A 114 7.96 8.23 0.81
C PHE A 114 7.47 9.31 -0.14
N TYR A 115 8.31 9.76 -1.08
CA TYR A 115 7.90 10.69 -2.14
C TYR A 115 6.73 10.11 -2.97
N ASN A 116 6.85 8.88 -3.46
CA ASN A 116 5.83 8.24 -4.29
C ASN A 116 4.56 7.91 -3.49
N TYR A 117 4.68 7.57 -2.20
CA TYR A 117 3.52 7.41 -1.31
C TYR A 117 2.73 8.72 -1.22
N HIS A 118 3.42 9.84 -1.02
CA HIS A 118 2.75 11.14 -0.98
C HIS A 118 2.13 11.54 -2.30
N GLN A 119 2.80 11.24 -3.41
CA GLN A 119 2.23 11.40 -4.73
C GLN A 119 0.94 10.57 -4.89
N ALA A 120 0.94 9.31 -4.45
CA ALA A 120 -0.24 8.46 -4.49
C ALA A 120 -1.42 9.04 -3.69
N VAL A 121 -1.16 9.58 -2.49
CA VAL A 121 -2.18 10.25 -1.67
C VAL A 121 -2.73 11.49 -2.38
N PHE A 122 -1.85 12.31 -2.95
CA PHE A 122 -2.24 13.54 -3.62
C PHE A 122 -3.02 13.30 -4.91
N GLU A 123 -2.57 12.33 -5.71
CA GLU A 123 -3.23 11.88 -6.93
C GLU A 123 -4.46 11.00 -6.63
N GLN A 124 -4.82 10.80 -5.36
CA GLN A 124 -5.97 10.00 -4.93
C GLN A 124 -6.01 8.64 -5.62
N VAL A 125 -4.85 7.97 -5.67
CA VAL A 125 -4.74 6.69 -6.36
C VAL A 125 -5.61 5.67 -5.67
N THR A 126 -6.59 5.13 -6.38
CA THR A 126 -7.52 4.09 -5.91
C THR A 126 -7.13 2.73 -6.46
N LEU A 127 -7.63 1.67 -5.83
CA LEU A 127 -7.50 0.29 -6.29
C LEU A 127 -8.86 -0.40 -6.29
N SER A 128 -9.20 -1.04 -7.40
CA SER A 128 -10.38 -1.87 -7.57
C SER A 128 -9.98 -3.27 -8.00
N PHE A 129 -10.51 -4.29 -7.32
CA PHE A 129 -10.31 -5.68 -7.72
C PHE A 129 -11.49 -6.18 -8.56
N GLN A 130 -11.14 -6.75 -9.72
CA GLN A 130 -12.04 -7.48 -10.59
C GLN A 130 -11.70 -8.98 -10.54
N PRO A 131 -12.56 -9.88 -11.04
CA PRO A 131 -12.35 -11.33 -10.93
C PRO A 131 -11.05 -11.84 -11.55
N GLU A 132 -10.54 -11.17 -12.59
CA GLU A 132 -9.37 -11.62 -13.37
C GLU A 132 -8.22 -10.60 -13.39
N HIS A 133 -8.47 -9.40 -12.89
CA HIS A 133 -7.53 -8.29 -12.94
C HIS A 133 -7.77 -7.31 -11.79
N ALA A 134 -6.82 -6.42 -11.54
CA ALA A 134 -7.03 -5.24 -10.69
C ALA A 134 -6.82 -3.98 -11.52
N ILE A 135 -7.49 -2.90 -11.13
CA ILE A 135 -7.35 -1.60 -11.75
C ILE A 135 -6.89 -0.63 -10.67
N THR A 136 -5.78 0.05 -10.91
CA THR A 136 -5.44 1.25 -10.17
C THR A 136 -5.76 2.47 -11.00
N SER A 137 -6.41 3.46 -10.41
CA SER A 137 -6.83 4.69 -11.09
C SER A 137 -6.27 5.89 -10.35
N ASP A 138 -5.81 6.90 -11.07
CA ASP A 138 -5.43 8.18 -10.48
C ASP A 138 -6.52 9.25 -10.70
N ARG A 139 -6.41 10.38 -10.00
CA ARG A 139 -7.33 11.53 -10.10
C ARG A 139 -7.42 12.11 -11.51
N SER A 140 -6.43 11.88 -12.37
CA SER A 140 -6.47 12.32 -13.77
C SER A 140 -7.32 11.41 -14.65
N GLY A 141 -7.89 10.34 -14.09
CA GLY A 141 -8.69 9.35 -14.81
C GLY A 141 -7.85 8.36 -15.60
N ARG A 142 -6.54 8.26 -15.31
CA ARG A 142 -5.69 7.24 -15.93
C ARG A 142 -5.85 5.94 -15.17
N ASP A 143 -6.27 4.92 -15.89
CA ASP A 143 -6.42 3.57 -15.38
C ASP A 143 -5.21 2.71 -15.75
N TYR A 144 -4.80 1.88 -14.81
CA TYR A 144 -3.75 0.90 -14.98
C TYR A 144 -4.23 -0.47 -14.55
N THR A 145 -4.29 -1.38 -15.53
CA THR A 145 -4.78 -2.75 -15.35
C THR A 145 -3.64 -3.73 -15.07
N ILE A 146 -3.78 -4.52 -14.01
CA ILE A 146 -2.85 -5.56 -13.58
C ILE A 146 -3.53 -6.92 -13.71
N THR A 147 -2.92 -7.86 -14.43
CA THR A 147 -3.45 -9.22 -14.65
C THR A 147 -2.49 -10.26 -14.08
N SER A 148 -2.97 -11.48 -13.85
CA SER A 148 -2.12 -12.59 -13.37
C SER A 148 -1.05 -13.05 -14.38
N HIS A 149 -1.26 -12.76 -15.67
CA HIS A 149 -0.35 -13.18 -16.76
C HIS A 149 0.69 -12.12 -17.12
N ASN A 150 0.40 -10.85 -16.78
CA ASN A 150 1.44 -9.83 -16.76
C ASN A 150 2.30 -10.10 -15.52
N ASN A 151 3.31 -10.95 -15.68
CA ASN A 151 4.37 -11.35 -14.72
C ASN A 151 5.16 -10.19 -14.10
N ARG A 152 4.67 -8.98 -14.28
CA ARG A 152 5.27 -7.77 -13.84
C ARG A 152 4.18 -6.96 -13.17
N ASP A 153 4.13 -7.03 -11.85
CA ASP A 153 3.71 -5.90 -11.01
C ASP A 153 4.60 -4.64 -11.24
N THR A 154 5.32 -4.56 -12.36
CA THR A 154 5.96 -3.34 -12.86
C THR A 154 4.87 -2.50 -13.50
N CYS A 155 4.38 -1.50 -12.77
CA CYS A 155 3.73 -0.38 -13.44
C CYS A 155 4.62 0.10 -14.59
N LEU A 156 4.01 0.43 -15.75
CA LEU A 156 4.69 1.13 -16.86
C LEU A 156 5.26 2.50 -16.45
N CYS A 157 4.98 2.92 -15.22
CA CYS A 157 5.75 3.87 -14.43
C CYS A 157 7.24 3.47 -14.36
N GLN A 158 7.97 3.55 -15.47
CA GLN A 158 9.40 3.25 -15.60
C GLN A 158 10.18 3.90 -14.46
N ASN A 159 10.62 3.13 -13.47
CA ASN A 159 11.57 3.59 -12.49
C ASN A 159 12.37 2.40 -11.94
N LEU A 160 13.70 2.57 -11.93
CA LEU A 160 14.73 1.61 -11.51
C LEU A 160 14.63 1.12 -10.04
N TYR A 161 13.62 1.57 -9.29
CA TYR A 161 13.43 1.32 -7.86
C TYR A 161 11.95 1.07 -7.52
N ASP A 162 11.28 0.17 -8.25
CA ASP A 162 10.18 -0.72 -7.82
C ASP A 162 8.98 -0.18 -7.01
N SER A 163 8.85 1.11 -6.71
CA SER A 163 7.93 1.68 -5.72
C SER A 163 7.03 2.78 -6.29
N CYS A 164 6.51 2.60 -7.50
CA CYS A 164 5.57 3.56 -8.09
C CYS A 164 4.29 3.74 -7.24
N PRO A 165 3.56 4.87 -7.38
CA PRO A 165 2.32 5.12 -6.64
C PRO A 165 1.32 3.95 -6.68
N HIS A 166 1.04 3.40 -7.86
CA HIS A 166 0.12 2.28 -8.06
C HIS A 166 0.53 1.03 -7.27
N ARG A 167 1.81 0.65 -7.32
CA ARG A 167 2.33 -0.53 -6.58
C ARG A 167 2.27 -0.30 -5.08
N ILE A 168 2.53 0.92 -4.60
CA ILE A 168 2.40 1.26 -3.18
C ILE A 168 0.96 1.04 -2.71
N ILE A 169 -0.04 1.57 -3.43
CA ILE A 169 -1.45 1.41 -3.06
C ILE A 169 -1.90 -0.04 -3.16
N ALA A 170 -1.52 -0.73 -4.23
CA ALA A 170 -1.81 -2.15 -4.39
C ALA A 170 -1.27 -2.99 -3.23
N THR A 171 0.02 -2.88 -2.90
CA THR A 171 0.62 -3.61 -1.78
C THR A 171 0.01 -3.17 -0.44
N LEU A 172 -0.32 -1.89 -0.25
CA LEU A 172 -0.97 -1.40 0.97
C LEU A 172 -2.34 -2.09 1.22
N ALA A 173 -3.12 -2.31 0.16
CA ALA A 173 -4.41 -2.99 0.20
C ALA A 173 -4.29 -4.52 0.37
N LEU A 174 -3.23 -5.11 -0.17
CA LEU A 174 -3.00 -6.56 -0.18
C LEU A 174 -2.31 -7.10 1.07
N LEU A 175 -1.51 -6.29 1.77
CA LEU A 175 -0.80 -6.74 2.97
C LEU A 175 -1.72 -7.33 4.06
N PRO A 176 -2.88 -6.73 4.38
CA PRO A 176 -3.85 -7.33 5.31
C PRO A 176 -4.37 -8.70 4.86
N LEU A 177 -4.34 -8.97 3.55
CA LEU A 177 -4.79 -10.23 2.95
C LEU A 177 -3.66 -11.27 2.84
N GLY A 178 -2.44 -10.94 3.27
CA GLY A 178 -1.30 -11.84 3.21
C GLY A 178 -0.61 -11.90 1.85
N PHE A 179 -0.83 -10.92 0.96
CA PHE A 179 -0.19 -10.85 -0.35
C PHE A 179 0.72 -9.64 -0.48
N THR A 180 1.84 -9.81 -1.18
CA THR A 180 2.79 -8.71 -1.51
C THR A 180 2.55 -8.13 -2.89
N THR A 181 1.90 -8.90 -3.78
CA THR A 181 1.65 -8.54 -5.18
C THR A 181 0.23 -8.85 -5.63
N VAL A 182 -0.26 -8.10 -6.62
CA VAL A 182 -1.60 -8.32 -7.21
C VAL A 182 -1.61 -9.64 -7.96
N THR A 183 -0.53 -9.94 -8.67
CA THR A 183 -0.36 -11.20 -9.40
C THR A 183 -0.57 -12.42 -8.49
N ALA A 184 0.06 -12.43 -7.31
CA ALA A 184 -0.08 -13.53 -6.35
C ALA A 184 -1.51 -13.63 -5.81
N TYR A 185 -2.14 -12.49 -5.52
CA TYR A 185 -3.54 -12.45 -5.09
C TYR A 185 -4.49 -13.02 -6.15
N LEU A 186 -4.40 -12.55 -7.41
CA LEU A 186 -5.24 -13.02 -8.51
C LEU A 186 -5.03 -14.52 -8.80
N ALA A 187 -3.77 -14.99 -8.78
CA ALA A 187 -3.47 -16.40 -8.95
C ALA A 187 -4.16 -17.29 -7.88
N SER A 188 -4.15 -16.85 -6.62
CA SER A 188 -4.83 -17.57 -5.53
C SER A 188 -6.35 -17.64 -5.71
N LYS A 189 -6.96 -16.60 -6.28
CA LYS A 189 -8.41 -16.56 -6.56
C LYS A 189 -8.79 -17.47 -7.71
N ASN A 190 -7.95 -17.55 -8.75
CA ASN A 190 -8.20 -18.42 -9.89
C ASN A 190 -8.07 -19.90 -9.51
N GLN A 191 -7.15 -20.28 -8.62
CA GLN A 191 -7.04 -21.66 -8.10
C GLN A 191 -8.28 -22.09 -7.30
N ASN A 192 -8.90 -21.17 -6.56
CA ASN A 192 -10.12 -21.45 -5.81
C ASN A 192 -11.35 -21.64 -6.73
N LYS A 193 -11.38 -20.98 -7.90
CA LYS A 193 -12.42 -21.21 -8.91
C LYS A 193 -12.31 -22.60 -9.55
N THR A 194 -11.10 -23.09 -9.79
CA THR A 194 -10.88 -24.42 -10.38
C THR A 194 -11.09 -25.58 -9.41
N THR A 195 -11.05 -25.32 -8.09
CA THR A 195 -11.16 -26.38 -7.06
C THR A 195 -12.54 -26.50 -6.42
N GLY A 196 -13.50 -25.61 -6.72
CA GLY A 196 -14.90 -25.79 -6.32
C GLY A 196 -15.13 -25.92 -4.80
N ILE A 197 -14.33 -25.27 -3.96
CA ILE A 197 -14.51 -25.29 -2.50
C ILE A 197 -15.16 -23.98 -2.04
N LEU A 198 -16.36 -24.16 -1.50
CA LEU A 198 -17.36 -23.18 -1.07
C LEU A 198 -16.86 -22.19 -0.02
N GLU A 199 -17.26 -20.93 -0.25
CA GLU A 199 -17.85 -19.98 0.70
C GLU A 199 -17.65 -20.25 2.20
N GLY A 200 -16.82 -19.43 2.83
CA GLY A 200 -16.68 -19.42 4.30
C GLY A 200 -15.76 -18.33 4.85
N TRP A 201 -14.91 -17.74 4.01
CA TRP A 201 -13.94 -16.72 4.44
C TRP A 201 -14.42 -15.27 4.29
N TYR A 202 -15.55 -15.03 3.59
CA TYR A 202 -15.99 -13.68 3.27
C TYR A 202 -16.63 -12.92 4.44
N HIS A 203 -17.24 -13.61 5.41
CA HIS A 203 -17.89 -12.93 6.53
C HIS A 203 -16.94 -12.39 7.62
N LYS A 204 -15.69 -12.86 7.68
CA LYS A 204 -14.73 -12.41 8.72
C LYS A 204 -13.90 -11.19 8.33
N ILE A 205 -14.01 -10.73 7.09
CA ILE A 205 -13.18 -9.64 6.53
C ILE A 205 -13.91 -8.28 6.62
N ALA A 206 -15.25 -8.26 6.59
CA ALA A 206 -16.04 -7.04 6.74
C ALA A 206 -15.88 -6.38 8.13
N ASP A 207 -15.61 -7.17 9.17
CA ASP A 207 -15.49 -6.67 10.55
C ASP A 207 -14.18 -5.92 10.84
N ASN A 208 -13.18 -5.99 9.96
CA ASN A 208 -11.89 -5.29 10.15
C ASN A 208 -11.78 -3.95 9.40
N CYS A 209 -12.84 -3.55 8.68
CA CYS A 209 -12.91 -2.26 7.97
C CYS A 209 -13.70 -1.17 8.71
N THR A 210 -14.17 -1.40 9.94
CA THR A 210 -14.79 -0.36 10.76
C THR A 210 -13.75 0.27 11.71
N TYR A 211 -13.34 1.50 11.42
CA TYR A 211 -12.68 2.36 12.40
C TYR A 211 -13.57 3.57 12.68
N HIS A 212 -14.01 3.66 13.94
CA HIS A 212 -14.82 4.73 14.49
C HIS A 212 -14.25 6.12 14.20
N THR A 213 -15.05 6.95 13.52
CA THR A 213 -14.92 8.41 13.52
C THR A 213 -15.42 8.92 14.88
N THR A 214 -14.53 9.28 15.80
CA THR A 214 -14.93 10.09 16.96
C THR A 214 -14.90 11.55 16.52
N ALA A 215 -16.07 12.12 16.27
CA ALA A 215 -16.23 13.55 16.08
C ALA A 215 -15.83 14.28 17.37
N ILE A 216 -14.82 15.16 17.27
CA ILE A 216 -14.52 16.13 18.33
C ILE A 216 -15.48 17.30 18.09
N ALA A 217 -16.49 17.41 18.95
CA ALA A 217 -17.32 18.60 19.05
C ALA A 217 -16.44 19.76 19.54
N THR A 218 -16.34 20.81 18.74
CA THR A 218 -15.80 22.10 19.15
C THR A 218 -16.69 22.75 20.19
N ARG A 219 -16.08 23.28 21.26
CA ARG A 219 -16.58 24.39 22.05
C ARG A 219 -15.55 25.50 22.01
#